data_AF-A0A4D9D6C2-F1
#
_entry.id   AF-A0A4D9D6C2-F1
#
_cell.length_a   1.000
_cell.length_b   1.000
_cell.length_c   1.000
_cell.angle_alpha   90.00
_cell.angle_beta   90.00
_cell.angle_gamma   90.00
#
_symmetry.space_group_name_H-M   'P 1'
#
loop_
_entity.id
_entity.type
_entity.pdbx_description
1 polymer ?
#
loop_
_entity_poly.entity_id
_entity_poly.type
_entity_poly.pdbx_seq_one_letter_code
_entity_poly.pdbx_strand_id
1 'polypeptide(L)'
;MSDIPAGWVQRESRSRGGQIYYYNTTTGESVWEKPTAPASADSGQVHVLHLLKKHKGSRRPSSWRQENITCTKEEAMQSLAALREQIVSAGSASMQRAFEDLAKVESDCSSARAGGSLGFFGRGQMQKPFEDVSFSLGVGELSDLISTDSGVHIIYRVA
;
A
#
# COMPACT_ATOMS: atom_id res chain seq x y z
N MET A 1 -40.06 -8.11 1.41
CA MET A 1 -39.35 -6.83 1.29
C MET A 1 -37.88 -7.15 1.15
N SER A 2 -37.23 -6.71 0.07
CA SER A 2 -35.87 -7.13 -0.27
C SER A 2 -34.87 -6.60 0.75
N ASP A 3 -34.30 -7.47 1.60
CA ASP A 3 -33.20 -7.15 2.51
C ASP A 3 -31.95 -6.81 1.71
N ILE A 4 -31.79 -5.54 1.32
CA ILE A 4 -30.57 -5.03 0.70
C ILE A 4 -29.76 -4.37 1.83
N PRO A 5 -28.50 -4.79 2.04
CA PRO A 5 -27.68 -4.18 3.07
C PRO A 5 -27.45 -2.68 2.85
N ALA A 6 -27.22 -1.93 3.93
CA ALA A 6 -27.05 -0.48 3.89
C ALA A 6 -25.96 -0.06 2.89
N GLY A 7 -26.24 0.97 2.08
CA GLY A 7 -25.32 1.51 1.07
C GLY A 7 -25.25 0.72 -0.26
N TRP A 8 -26.11 -0.27 -0.44
CA TRP A 8 -26.36 -0.88 -1.75
C TRP A 8 -27.73 -0.45 -2.29
N VAL A 9 -27.83 -0.25 -3.60
CA VAL A 9 -29.11 -0.01 -4.29
C VAL A 9 -29.29 -0.97 -5.44
N GLN A 10 -30.48 -1.56 -5.55
CA GLN A 10 -30.85 -2.42 -6.67
C GLN A 10 -31.17 -1.56 -7.90
N ARG A 11 -30.62 -1.92 -9.07
CA ARG A 11 -30.84 -1.25 -10.35
C ARG A 11 -31.06 -2.27 -11.46
N GLU A 12 -31.72 -1.86 -12.53
CA GLU A 12 -31.94 -2.69 -13.72
C GLU A 12 -31.00 -2.27 -14.86
N SER A 13 -30.37 -3.26 -15.49
CA SER A 13 -29.49 -3.02 -16.63
C SER A 13 -30.30 -2.74 -17.88
N ARG A 14 -30.13 -1.54 -18.44
CA ARG A 14 -30.74 -1.14 -19.73
C ARG A 14 -30.14 -1.87 -20.92
N SER A 15 -28.91 -2.38 -20.80
CA SER A 15 -28.16 -3.05 -21.88
C SER A 15 -28.22 -4.58 -21.81
N ARG A 16 -28.61 -5.16 -20.67
CA ARG A 16 -28.76 -6.61 -20.47
C ARG A 16 -30.20 -7.01 -20.18
N GLY A 17 -31.15 -6.47 -20.95
CA GLY A 17 -32.54 -6.93 -20.94
C GLY A 17 -33.26 -6.81 -19.58
N GLY A 18 -32.94 -5.79 -18.78
CA GLY A 18 -33.57 -5.59 -17.47
C GLY A 18 -32.98 -6.44 -16.34
N GLN A 19 -31.84 -7.10 -16.55
CA GLN A 19 -31.19 -7.87 -15.50
C GLN A 19 -30.83 -6.96 -14.30
N ILE A 20 -31.19 -7.43 -13.11
CA ILE A 20 -30.94 -6.73 -11.85
C ILE A 20 -29.44 -6.78 -11.51
N TYR A 21 -28.88 -5.63 -11.15
CA TYR A 21 -27.56 -5.49 -10.52
C TYR A 21 -27.68 -4.65 -9.24
N TYR A 22 -26.69 -4.79 -8.36
CA TYR A 22 -26.58 -4.05 -7.11
C TYR A 22 -25.44 -3.05 -7.25
N TYR A 23 -25.75 -1.78 -7.03
CA TYR A 23 -24.82 -0.67 -7.09
C TYR A 23 -24.44 -0.24 -5.67
N ASN A 24 -23.15 -0.23 -5.36
CA ASN A 24 -22.62 0.29 -4.12
C ASN A 24 -22.61 1.81 -4.20
N THR A 25 -23.45 2.49 -3.40
CA THR A 25 -23.52 3.96 -3.39
C THR A 25 -22.31 4.61 -2.73
N THR A 26 -21.52 3.84 -1.98
CA THR A 26 -20.34 4.29 -1.26
C THR A 26 -19.07 4.16 -2.11
N THR A 27 -18.85 3.02 -2.78
CA THR A 27 -17.64 2.76 -3.59
C THR A 27 -17.85 2.99 -5.09
N GLY A 28 -19.11 3.07 -5.56
CA GLY A 28 -19.45 3.18 -6.99
C GLY A 28 -19.38 1.86 -7.76
N GLU A 29 -19.10 0.74 -7.10
CA GLU A 29 -19.01 -0.58 -7.72
C GLU A 29 -20.39 -1.17 -8.08
N SER A 30 -20.42 -2.05 -9.08
CA SER A 30 -21.63 -2.77 -9.49
C SER A 30 -21.38 -4.27 -9.47
N VAL A 31 -22.22 -5.02 -8.76
CA VAL A 31 -22.18 -6.48 -8.68
C VAL A 31 -23.51 -7.08 -9.14
N TRP A 32 -23.47 -8.29 -9.72
CA TRP A 32 -24.68 -8.98 -10.19
C TRP A 32 -25.31 -9.87 -9.12
N GLU A 33 -24.51 -10.34 -8.16
CA GLU A 33 -24.96 -11.14 -7.04
C GLU A 33 -25.44 -10.25 -5.89
N LYS A 34 -26.45 -10.73 -5.14
CA LYS A 34 -27.02 -9.96 -4.05
C LYS A 34 -26.01 -9.81 -2.90
N PRO A 35 -25.62 -8.59 -2.51
CA PRO A 35 -24.70 -8.38 -1.41
C PRO A 35 -25.35 -8.83 -0.08
N THR A 36 -24.55 -9.49 0.76
CA THR A 36 -24.97 -9.98 2.08
C THR A 36 -24.46 -9.11 3.23
N ALA A 37 -23.52 -8.20 2.96
CA ALA A 37 -22.92 -7.27 3.91
C ALA A 37 -23.19 -5.81 3.49
N PRO A 38 -23.28 -4.87 4.45
CA PRO A 38 -23.40 -3.45 4.16
C PRO A 38 -22.24 -3.00 3.27
N ALA A 39 -22.51 -2.02 2.40
CA ALA A 39 -21.49 -1.37 1.60
C ALA A 39 -20.48 -0.73 2.54
N SER A 40 -19.31 -1.36 2.66
CA SER A 40 -18.17 -0.74 3.33
C SER A 40 -17.62 0.35 2.42
N ALA A 41 -17.25 1.48 3.02
CA ALA A 41 -16.45 2.50 2.33
C ALA A 41 -15.01 2.02 2.06
N ASP A 42 -14.62 0.90 2.69
CA ASP A 42 -13.36 0.24 2.40
C ASP A 42 -13.45 -0.37 1.00
N SER A 43 -12.80 0.27 0.02
CA SER A 43 -12.60 -0.25 -1.33
C SER A 43 -11.82 -1.57 -1.35
N GLY A 44 -11.40 -2.06 -0.17
CA GLY A 44 -10.50 -3.20 -0.01
C GLY A 44 -9.09 -2.89 -0.54
N GLN A 45 -8.80 -1.61 -0.78
CA GLN A 45 -7.54 -1.13 -1.33
C GLN A 45 -6.90 -0.11 -0.40
N VAL A 46 -5.58 -0.13 -0.35
CA VAL A 46 -4.77 0.84 0.38
C VAL A 46 -3.84 1.54 -0.58
N HIS A 47 -3.54 2.82 -0.30
CA HIS A 47 -2.49 3.56 -0.98
C HIS A 47 -1.35 3.79 -0.01
N VAL A 48 -0.17 3.31 -0.36
CA VAL A 48 1.02 3.44 0.49
C VAL A 48 2.20 4.03 -0.26
N LEU A 49 3.07 4.67 0.52
CA LEU A 49 4.46 4.93 0.15
C LEU A 49 5.33 3.85 0.78
N HIS A 50 6.41 3.48 0.11
CA HIS A 50 7.41 2.59 0.69
C HIS A 50 8.85 3.05 0.43
N LEU A 51 9.73 2.72 1.36
CA LEU A 51 11.17 2.89 1.23
C LEU A 51 11.81 1.52 1.37
N LEU A 52 12.49 1.05 0.32
CA LEU A 52 13.14 -0.24 0.28
C LEU A 52 14.65 -0.08 0.39
N LYS A 53 15.28 -0.80 1.32
CA LYS A 53 16.72 -1.05 1.33
C LYS A 53 17.00 -2.51 1.02
N LYS A 54 17.71 -2.75 -0.07
CA LYS A 54 18.16 -4.09 -0.44
C LYS A 54 19.42 -4.45 0.31
N HIS A 55 19.71 -5.75 0.35
CA HIS A 55 20.92 -6.33 0.91
C HIS A 55 21.37 -7.51 0.05
N LYS A 56 22.54 -8.08 0.35
CA LYS A 56 23.12 -9.25 -0.35
C LYS A 56 22.20 -10.48 -0.43
N GLY A 57 21.23 -10.56 0.48
CA GLY A 57 20.25 -11.65 0.56
C GLY A 57 18.91 -11.33 -0.12
N SER A 58 18.75 -10.14 -0.69
CA SER A 58 17.56 -9.78 -1.47
C SER A 58 17.51 -10.64 -2.74
N ARG A 59 16.30 -11.04 -3.17
CA ARG A 59 16.06 -11.83 -4.40
C ARG A 59 16.73 -11.25 -5.65
N ARG A 60 16.90 -9.93 -5.69
CA ARG A 60 17.65 -9.22 -6.74
C ARG A 60 18.50 -8.12 -6.08
N PRO A 61 19.76 -8.38 -5.72
CA PRO A 61 20.64 -7.45 -4.99
C PRO A 61 21.24 -6.40 -5.93
N SER A 62 20.37 -5.67 -6.61
CA SER A 62 20.69 -4.66 -7.61
C SER A 62 19.53 -3.67 -7.69
N SER A 63 19.83 -2.37 -7.77
CA SER A 63 18.85 -1.30 -7.91
C SER A 63 19.32 -0.26 -8.93
N TRP A 64 18.48 0.74 -9.17
CA TRP A 64 18.87 1.89 -9.99
C TRP A 64 19.97 2.74 -9.33
N ARG A 65 20.17 2.60 -8.02
CA ARG A 65 21.22 3.30 -7.25
C ARG A 65 22.55 2.57 -7.29
N GLN A 66 22.50 1.25 -7.30
CA GLN A 66 23.69 0.41 -7.17
C GLN A 66 23.49 -0.91 -7.91
N GLU A 67 24.36 -1.19 -8.88
CA GLU A 67 24.28 -2.39 -9.71
C GLU A 67 24.50 -3.68 -8.91
N ASN A 68 25.42 -3.67 -7.93
CA ASN A 68 25.73 -4.82 -7.08
C ASN A 68 25.71 -4.42 -5.59
N ILE A 69 24.68 -4.88 -4.88
CA ILE A 69 24.42 -4.55 -3.48
C ILE A 69 25.01 -5.64 -2.57
N THR A 70 26.08 -5.29 -1.85
CA THR A 70 26.86 -6.23 -1.03
C THR A 70 26.62 -6.08 0.47
N CYS A 71 25.89 -5.05 0.91
CA CYS A 71 25.61 -4.82 2.33
C CYS A 71 24.83 -5.99 2.95
N THR A 72 25.02 -6.15 4.26
CA THR A 72 24.31 -7.13 5.08
C THR A 72 22.88 -6.69 5.36
N LYS A 73 22.05 -7.64 5.81
CA LYS A 73 20.67 -7.33 6.19
C LYS A 73 20.64 -6.36 7.38
N GLU A 74 21.57 -6.53 8.30
CA GLU A 74 21.75 -5.72 9.51
C GLU A 74 22.09 -4.27 9.15
N GLU A 75 23.05 -4.06 8.24
CA GLU A 75 23.38 -2.72 7.75
C GLU A 75 22.21 -2.07 7.00
N ALA A 76 21.48 -2.84 6.20
CA ALA A 76 20.27 -2.34 5.54
C ALA A 76 19.19 -1.93 6.56
N MET A 77 19.00 -2.72 7.62
CA MET A 77 18.08 -2.38 8.72
C MET A 77 18.54 -1.13 9.48
N GLN A 78 19.83 -1.00 9.79
CA GLN A 78 20.37 0.18 10.47
C GLN A 78 20.20 1.45 9.64
N SER A 79 20.54 1.38 8.34
CA SER A 79 20.35 2.50 7.41
C SER A 79 18.87 2.89 7.33
N LEU A 80 17.98 1.90 7.23
CA LEU A 80 16.55 2.13 7.14
C LEU A 80 15.95 2.67 8.46
N ALA A 81 16.44 2.22 9.61
CA ALA A 81 16.05 2.74 10.92
C ALA A 81 16.44 4.21 11.09
N ALA A 82 17.65 4.60 10.66
CA ALA A 82 18.08 6.00 10.68
C ALA A 82 17.21 6.89 9.76
N LEU A 83 16.73 6.36 8.63
CA LEU A 83 15.76 7.06 7.78
C LEU A 83 14.40 7.18 8.45
N ARG A 84 13.94 6.13 9.15
CA ARG A 84 12.70 6.16 9.94
C ARG A 84 12.74 7.28 10.98
N GLU A 85 13.83 7.40 11.71
CA GLU A 85 14.01 8.45 12.72
C GLU A 85 13.95 9.85 12.12
N GLN A 86 14.55 10.06 10.94
CA GLN A 86 14.44 11.32 10.20
C GLN A 86 13.00 11.63 9.75
N ILE A 87 12.25 10.61 9.33
CA ILE A 87 10.84 10.76 8.94
C ILE A 87 9.98 11.13 10.16
N VAL A 88 10.21 10.46 11.29
CA VAL A 88 9.49 10.71 12.55
C VAL A 88 9.83 12.08 13.11
N SER A 89 11.10 12.50 13.03
CA SER A 89 11.54 13.81 13.54
C SER A 89 10.99 15.00 12.74
N ALA A 90 10.58 14.79 11.48
CA ALA A 90 9.88 15.79 10.69
C ALA A 90 8.48 16.15 11.25
N GLY A 91 7.91 15.30 12.12
CA GLY A 91 6.60 15.48 12.73
C GLY A 91 5.43 15.13 11.80
N SER A 92 4.27 14.81 12.39
CA SER A 92 3.14 14.22 11.65
C SER A 92 2.65 15.06 10.45
N ALA A 93 2.74 16.39 10.52
CA ALA A 93 2.32 17.28 9.43
C ALA A 93 3.24 17.24 8.20
N SER A 94 4.54 16.94 8.40
CA SER A 94 5.54 16.88 7.32
C SER A 94 6.06 15.47 7.05
N MET A 95 5.56 14.47 7.78
CA MET A 95 6.00 13.08 7.72
C MET A 95 5.92 12.52 6.30
N GLN A 96 4.77 12.70 5.63
CA GLN A 96 4.59 12.24 4.25
C GLN A 96 5.63 12.86 3.31
N ARG A 97 5.82 14.18 3.37
CA ARG A 97 6.76 14.88 2.50
C ARG A 97 8.21 14.44 2.76
N ALA A 98 8.60 14.32 4.03
CA ALA A 98 9.92 13.83 4.41
C ALA A 98 10.14 12.38 3.91
N PHE A 99 9.12 11.53 4.01
CA PHE A 99 9.14 10.18 3.47
C PHE A 99 9.36 10.20 1.96
N GLU A 100 8.58 10.98 1.21
CA GLU A 100 8.68 11.07 -0.24
C GLU A 100 10.08 11.53 -0.70
N ASP A 101 10.65 12.52 -0.02
CA ASP A 101 11.95 13.08 -0.36
C ASP A 101 13.08 12.09 -0.07
N LEU A 102 13.03 11.40 1.07
CA LEU A 102 13.98 10.33 1.39
C LEU A 102 13.81 9.13 0.45
N ALA A 103 12.58 8.76 0.09
CA ALA A 103 12.33 7.64 -0.81
C ALA A 103 12.89 7.91 -2.22
N LYS A 104 12.84 9.14 -2.72
CA LYS A 104 13.44 9.52 -4.02
C LYS A 104 14.94 9.29 -4.08
N VAL A 105 15.64 9.51 -2.97
CA VAL A 105 17.11 9.50 -2.92
C VAL A 105 17.65 8.17 -2.42
N GLU A 106 16.95 7.53 -1.48
CA GLU A 106 17.47 6.40 -0.70
C GLU A 106 16.87 5.04 -1.06
N SER A 107 15.69 5.00 -1.69
CA SER A 107 14.99 3.74 -1.96
C SER A 107 15.60 2.97 -3.13
N ASP A 108 15.84 1.68 -2.94
CA ASP A 108 16.31 0.74 -3.96
C ASP A 108 15.19 0.22 -4.88
N CYS A 109 13.97 0.71 -4.70
CA CYS A 109 12.84 0.43 -5.58
C CYS A 109 12.71 1.50 -6.66
N SER A 110 12.21 1.12 -7.84
CA SER A 110 11.91 2.05 -8.92
C SER A 110 10.74 3.01 -8.63
N SER A 111 9.97 2.75 -7.55
CA SER A 111 8.96 3.67 -7.01
C SER A 111 9.58 4.95 -6.43
N ALA A 112 10.90 4.99 -6.20
CA ALA A 112 11.64 6.18 -5.80
C ALA A 112 11.28 7.41 -6.66
N ARG A 113 11.11 7.22 -7.97
CA ARG A 113 10.72 8.30 -8.92
C ARG A 113 9.37 8.97 -8.57
N ALA A 114 8.51 8.28 -7.84
CA ALA A 114 7.19 8.71 -7.41
C ALA A 114 7.13 8.90 -5.89
N GLY A 115 8.25 9.23 -5.24
CA GLY A 115 8.31 9.41 -3.78
C GLY A 115 8.05 8.11 -3.00
N GLY A 116 8.31 6.95 -3.60
CA GLY A 116 8.01 5.66 -3.00
C GLY A 116 6.55 5.22 -3.13
N SER A 117 5.69 5.98 -3.84
CA SER A 117 4.29 5.62 -4.04
C SER A 117 4.14 4.32 -4.84
N LEU A 118 3.30 3.41 -4.32
CA LEU A 118 2.89 2.18 -5.00
C LEU A 118 1.48 2.26 -5.60
N GLY A 119 0.79 3.40 -5.43
CA GLY A 119 -0.61 3.56 -5.82
C GLY A 119 -1.56 2.71 -4.96
N PHE A 120 -2.80 2.59 -5.42
CA PHE A 120 -3.81 1.75 -4.77
C PHE A 120 -3.60 0.28 -5.12
N PHE A 121 -3.60 -0.58 -4.10
CA PHE A 121 -3.57 -2.04 -4.28
C PHE A 121 -4.48 -2.75 -3.29
N GLY A 122 -5.03 -3.87 -3.74
CA GLY A 122 -5.84 -4.79 -2.93
C GLY A 122 -5.03 -5.96 -2.36
N ARG A 123 -5.68 -6.79 -1.56
CA ARG A 123 -5.08 -8.04 -1.05
C ARG A 123 -4.75 -9.00 -2.20
N GLY A 124 -3.69 -9.79 -2.03
CA GLY A 124 -3.13 -10.71 -3.00
C GLY A 124 -2.19 -10.08 -4.04
N GLN A 125 -1.96 -8.76 -4.00
CA GLN A 125 -1.14 -8.06 -5.00
C GLN A 125 0.31 -7.83 -4.55
N MET A 126 0.59 -7.89 -3.24
CA MET A 126 1.92 -7.65 -2.66
C MET A 126 2.42 -8.90 -1.91
N GLN A 127 3.72 -8.92 -1.55
CA GLN A 127 4.26 -9.98 -0.70
C GLN A 127 3.57 -9.98 0.66
N LYS A 128 3.25 -11.17 1.18
CA LYS A 128 2.40 -11.33 2.36
C LYS A 128 2.80 -10.47 3.58
N PRO A 129 4.08 -10.40 3.99
CA PRO A 129 4.49 -9.55 5.12
C PRO A 129 4.29 -8.05 4.85
N PHE A 130 4.47 -7.61 3.60
CA PHE A 130 4.26 -6.21 3.20
C PHE A 130 2.78 -5.86 3.20
N GLU A 131 1.95 -6.74 2.62
CA GLU A 131 0.50 -6.59 2.58
C GLU A 131 -0.10 -6.52 3.99
N ASP A 132 0.23 -7.50 4.84
CA ASP A 132 -0.38 -7.59 6.17
C ASP A 132 -0.14 -6.31 6.97
N VAL A 133 1.06 -5.74 6.88
CA VAL A 133 1.36 -4.47 7.54
C VAL A 133 0.64 -3.30 6.86
N SER A 134 0.66 -3.20 5.54
CA SER A 134 -0.01 -2.12 4.79
C SER A 134 -1.49 -1.99 5.15
N PHE A 135 -2.19 -3.13 5.28
CA PHE A 135 -3.60 -3.18 5.65
C PHE A 135 -3.86 -3.02 7.15
N SER A 136 -2.85 -3.24 8.00
CA SER A 136 -2.96 -3.04 9.45
C SER A 136 -2.75 -1.59 9.88
N LEU A 137 -2.03 -0.80 9.08
CA LEU A 137 -1.75 0.62 9.36
C LEU A 137 -3.01 1.47 9.22
N GLY A 138 -3.17 2.47 10.09
CA GLY A 138 -4.10 3.57 9.92
C GLY A 138 -3.61 4.59 8.88
N VAL A 139 -4.52 5.42 8.36
CA VAL A 139 -4.16 6.50 7.45
C VAL A 139 -3.26 7.51 8.16
N GLY A 140 -2.13 7.83 7.53
CA GLY A 140 -1.09 8.70 8.08
C GLY A 140 -0.11 7.99 9.01
N GLU A 141 -0.21 6.66 9.15
CA GLU A 141 0.66 5.88 10.02
C GLU A 141 1.92 5.37 9.29
N LEU A 142 3.02 5.31 10.05
CA LEU A 142 4.31 4.79 9.60
C LEU A 142 4.57 3.43 10.25
N SER A 143 4.97 2.44 9.46
CA SER A 143 5.29 1.12 9.96
C SER A 143 6.63 1.03 10.68
N ASP A 144 6.83 -0.10 11.34
CA ASP A 144 8.16 -0.59 11.69
C ASP A 144 8.87 -1.19 10.47
N LEU A 145 10.08 -1.72 10.69
CA LEU A 145 10.89 -2.33 9.64
C LEU A 145 10.33 -3.70 9.27
N ILE A 146 10.06 -3.90 7.99
CA ILE A 146 9.45 -5.12 7.46
C ILE A 146 10.45 -5.82 6.55
N SER A 147 10.71 -7.09 6.80
CA SER A 147 11.57 -7.89 5.92
C SER A 147 10.73 -8.65 4.91
N THR A 148 11.10 -8.57 3.63
CA THR A 148 10.56 -9.41 2.56
C THR A 148 11.68 -9.97 1.70
N ASP A 149 11.37 -10.81 0.71
CA ASP A 149 12.38 -11.33 -0.22
C ASP A 149 13.04 -10.22 -1.04
N SER A 150 12.37 -9.07 -1.18
CA SER A 150 12.94 -7.92 -1.88
C SER A 150 13.99 -7.17 -1.06
N GLY A 151 14.02 -7.32 0.27
CA GLY A 151 14.83 -6.50 1.18
C GLY A 151 14.02 -6.03 2.39
N VAL A 152 14.46 -4.94 3.01
CA VAL A 152 13.81 -4.35 4.18
C VAL A 152 13.03 -3.10 3.77
N HIS A 153 11.82 -2.93 4.31
CA HIS A 153 10.89 -1.88 3.94
C HIS A 153 10.41 -1.10 5.15
N ILE A 154 10.11 0.18 4.95
CA ILE A 154 9.19 0.95 5.79
C ILE A 154 8.03 1.36 4.90
N ILE A 155 6.83 1.37 5.46
CA ILE A 155 5.58 1.68 4.78
C ILE A 155 4.95 2.89 5.47
N TYR A 156 4.43 3.82 4.69
CA TYR A 156 3.59 4.91 5.15
C TYR A 156 2.24 4.83 4.44
N ARG A 157 1.14 4.76 5.20
CA ARG A 157 -0.20 4.67 4.60
C ARG A 157 -0.77 6.06 4.31
N VAL A 158 -1.10 6.31 3.05
CA VAL A 158 -1.69 7.56 2.56
C VAL A 158 -3.21 7.50 2.57
N ALA A 159 -3.79 6.36 2.16
CA ALA A 159 -5.23 6.10 2.15
C ALA A 159 -5.53 4.63 2.43
#